data_AF-A0A1J8Q1I1-F1
#
_entry.id   AF-A0A1J8Q1I1-F1
#
_cell.length_a   1.000
_cell.length_b   1.000
_cell.length_c   1.000
_cell.angle_alpha   90.00
_cell.angle_beta   90.00
_cell.angle_gamma   90.00
#
_symmetry.space_group_name_H-M   'P 1'
#
loop_
_entity.id
_entity.type
_entity.pdbx_description
1 polymer ?
#
loop_
_entity_poly.entity_id
_entity_poly.type
_entity_poly.pdbx_seq_one_letter_code
_entity_poly.pdbx_strand_id
1 'polypeptide(L)'
;MLLREYRARKQLQHENLLPLLGFSYEFGPLPAMISPWMKNGSLTTYLGKNFAELTIKRKLQILQQVATAINYRMWLLHLLA
;
A
#
# COMPACT_ATOMS: atom_id res chain seq x y z
N MET A 1 2.80 15.07 -12.65
CA MET A 1 3.46 14.06 -11.78
C MET A 1 2.43 13.28 -10.95
N LEU A 2 1.65 13.93 -10.07
CA LEU A 2 0.60 13.31 -9.23
C LEU A 2 -0.48 12.52 -9.98
N LEU A 3 -1.04 13.05 -11.08
CA LEU A 3 -2.08 12.33 -11.86
C LEU A 3 -1.59 11.02 -12.47
N ARG A 4 -0.31 10.93 -12.85
CA ARG A 4 0.28 9.70 -13.40
C ARG A 4 0.36 8.63 -12.33
N GLU A 5 0.85 8.99 -11.14
CA GLU A 5 0.93 8.08 -10.00
C GLU A 5 -0.45 7.63 -9.52
N TYR A 6 -1.41 8.56 -9.49
CA TYR A 6 -2.81 8.25 -9.18
C TYR A 6 -3.38 7.22 -10.17
N ARG A 7 -3.24 7.45 -11.48
CA ARG A 7 -3.77 6.52 -12.51
C ARG A 7 -3.13 5.14 -12.39
N ALA A 8 -1.81 5.09 -12.21
CA ALA A 8 -1.08 3.83 -12.02
C ALA A 8 -1.55 3.10 -10.75
N ARG A 9 -1.77 3.81 -9.64
CA ARG A 9 -2.25 3.23 -8.38
C ARG A 9 -3.72 2.82 -8.43
N LYS A 10 -4.59 3.60 -9.09
CA LYS A 10 -6.03 3.31 -9.20
C LYS A 10 -6.32 1.98 -9.90
N GLN A 11 -5.46 1.59 -10.83
CA GLN A 11 -5.61 0.33 -11.57
C GLN A 11 -5.18 -0.90 -10.76
N LEU A 12 -4.44 -0.72 -9.67
CA LEU A 12 -3.96 -1.81 -8.83
C LEU A 12 -5.00 -2.14 -7.77
N GLN A 13 -5.63 -3.31 -7.88
CA GLN A 13 -6.59 -3.80 -6.89
C GLN A 13 -6.11 -5.14 -6.34
N HIS A 14 -5.62 -5.11 -5.11
CA HIS A 14 -5.11 -6.29 -4.41
C HIS A 14 -5.36 -6.14 -2.91
N GLU A 15 -5.75 -7.23 -2.24
CA GLU A 15 -6.07 -7.23 -0.79
C GLU A 15 -4.91 -6.76 0.11
N ASN A 16 -3.67 -6.87 -0.37
CA ASN A 16 -2.46 -6.47 0.36
C ASN A 16 -1.89 -5.12 -0.11
N LEU A 17 -2.63 -4.39 -0.94
CA LEU A 17 -2.30 -3.01 -1.32
C LEU A 17 -3.30 -2.06 -0.68
N LEU A 18 -2.80 -0.94 -0.17
CA LEU A 18 -3.65 0.11 0.39
C LEU A 18 -4.47 0.74 -0.75
N PRO A 19 -5.81 0.69 -0.71
CA PRO A 19 -6.62 1.26 -1.78
C PRO A 19 -6.55 2.79 -1.77
N LEU A 20 -6.79 3.35 -2.95
CA LEU A 20 -6.86 4.78 -3.18
C LEU A 20 -8.33 5.15 -3.40
N LEU A 21 -8.91 5.92 -2.48
CA LEU A 21 -10.32 6.29 -2.48
C LEU A 21 -10.59 7.46 -3.42
N GLY A 22 -9.62 8.36 -3.61
CA GLY A 22 -9.78 9.52 -4.49
C GLY A 22 -8.73 10.59 -4.28
N PHE A 23 -9.10 11.82 -4.61
CA PHE A 23 -8.31 13.03 -4.41
C PHE A 23 -9.17 14.14 -3.78
N SER A 24 -8.53 15.05 -3.06
CA SER A 24 -9.14 16.31 -2.58
C SER A 24 -8.20 17.48 -2.83
N TYR A 25 -8.78 18.65 -3.11
CA TYR A 25 -8.05 19.91 -3.25
C TYR A 25 -8.12 20.78 -1.98
N GLU A 26 -8.73 20.28 -0.91
CA GLU A 26 -9.01 21.05 0.32
C GLU A 26 -7.84 21.07 1.30
N PHE A 27 -6.76 20.34 1.02
CA PHE A 27 -5.60 20.18 1.93
C PHE A 27 -4.40 21.06 1.56
N GLY A 28 -4.58 22.04 0.68
CA GLY A 28 -3.54 22.99 0.29
C GLY A 28 -3.45 23.23 -1.22
N PRO A 29 -2.37 23.85 -1.71
CA PRO A 29 -2.24 24.25 -3.12
C PRO A 29 -2.06 23.07 -4.09
N LEU A 30 -1.84 21.85 -3.59
CA LEU A 30 -1.69 20.63 -4.38
C LEU A 30 -2.78 19.62 -4.03
N PRO A 31 -3.29 18.84 -5.01
CA PRO A 31 -4.25 17.79 -4.72
C PRO A 31 -3.64 16.72 -3.81
N ALA A 32 -4.37 16.34 -2.77
CA ALA A 32 -4.02 15.26 -1.86
C ALA A 32 -4.68 13.95 -2.29
N MET A 33 -3.94 12.85 -2.21
CA MET A 33 -4.46 11.49 -2.38
C MET A 33 -5.12 11.01 -1.08
N ILE A 34 -6.30 10.40 -1.20
CA ILE A 34 -7.08 9.93 -0.04
C ILE A 34 -7.06 8.39 -0.01
N SER A 35 -6.68 7.83 1.14
CA SER A 35 -6.68 6.38 1.42
C SER A 35 -7.30 6.10 2.79
N PRO A 36 -7.75 4.86 3.07
CA PRO A 36 -8.20 4.49 4.40
C PRO A 36 -7.11 4.71 5.45
N TRP A 37 -7.52 5.11 6.65
CA TRP A 37 -6.61 5.26 7.77
C TRP A 37 -6.11 3.90 8.27
N MET A 38 -4.79 3.77 8.41
CA MET A 38 -4.15 2.57 8.93
C MET A 38 -3.81 2.78 10.42
N LYS A 39 -4.66 2.26 11.32
CA LYS A 39 -4.55 2.46 12.78
C LYS A 39 -3.16 2.14 13.35
N ASN A 40 -2.48 1.12 12.80
CA ASN A 40 -1.18 0.67 13.28
C ASN A 40 0.01 1.41 12.63
N GLY A 41 -0.27 2.38 11.77
CA GLY A 41 0.74 3.16 11.06
C GLY A 41 1.49 2.36 10.00
N SER A 42 2.71 2.81 9.70
CA SER A 42 3.58 2.16 8.73
C SER A 42 4.06 0.80 9.24
N LEU A 43 4.38 -0.11 8.31
CA LEU A 43 4.94 -1.42 8.66
C LEU A 43 6.26 -1.26 9.46
N THR A 44 7.11 -0.32 9.09
CA THR A 44 8.36 -0.03 9.82
C THR A 44 8.11 0.36 11.27
N THR A 45 7.15 1.27 11.50
CA THR A 45 6.77 1.68 12.87
C THR A 45 6.16 0.53 13.65
N TYR A 46 5.29 -0.26 13.02
CA TYR A 46 4.64 -1.40 13.64
C TYR A 46 5.65 -2.48 14.05
N LEU A 47 6.56 -2.86 13.15
CA LEU A 47 7.60 -3.86 13.45
C LEU A 47 8.57 -3.34 14.51
N GLY A 48 9.01 -2.08 14.43
CA GLY A 48 9.89 -1.49 15.45
C GLY A 48 9.33 -1.59 16.87
N LYS A 49 8.00 -1.52 17.03
CA LYS A 49 7.32 -1.64 18.33
C LYS A 49 7.03 -3.08 18.75
N ASN A 50 6.66 -3.96 17.81
CA ASN A 50 6.02 -5.25 18.16
C ASN A 50 6.85 -6.48 17.77
N PHE A 51 7.95 -6.34 17.01
CA PHE A 51 8.61 -7.47 16.36
C PHE A 51 9.06 -8.58 17.32
N ALA A 52 9.50 -8.25 18.53
CA ALA A 52 9.94 -9.23 19.51
C ALA A 52 8.78 -10.16 19.96
N GLU A 53 7.58 -9.61 20.09
CA GLU A 53 6.39 -10.31 20.59
C GLU A 53 5.63 -11.07 19.48
N LEU A 54 5.92 -10.77 18.21
CA LEU A 54 5.30 -11.45 17.09
C LEU A 54 5.74 -12.90 17.00
N THR A 55 4.76 -13.80 16.88
CA THR A 55 5.00 -15.21 16.55
C THR A 55 5.67 -15.33 15.17
N ILE A 56 6.46 -16.39 14.97
CA ILE A 56 7.08 -16.70 13.67
C ILE A 56 6.02 -16.79 12.57
N LYS A 57 4.88 -17.44 12.86
CA LYS A 57 3.73 -17.52 11.94
C LYS A 57 3.28 -16.13 11.49
N ARG A 58 3.15 -15.17 12.41
CA ARG A 58 2.71 -13.81 12.04
C ARG A 58 3.77 -13.07 11.22
N LYS A 59 5.05 -13.24 11.53
CA LYS A 59 6.16 -12.67 10.74
C LYS A 59 6.14 -13.19 9.30
N LEU A 60 5.98 -14.51 9.13
CA LEU A 60 5.89 -15.14 7.81
C LEU A 60 4.65 -14.69 7.03
N GLN A 61 3.51 -14.53 7.70
CA GLN A 61 2.32 -13.97 7.06
C GLN A 61 2.56 -12.56 6.53
N ILE A 62 3.15 -11.66 7.34
CA ILE A 62 3.47 -10.30 6.89
C ILE A 62 4.39 -10.34 5.66
N LEU A 63 5.41 -11.20 5.68
CA LEU A 63 6.31 -11.36 4.53
C LEU A 63 5.56 -11.84 3.29
N GLN A 64 4.70 -12.86 3.43
CA GLN A 64 3.87 -13.38 2.35
C GLN A 64 2.95 -12.31 1.76
N GLN A 65 2.29 -11.53 2.62
CA GLN A 65 1.40 -10.43 2.24
C GLN A 65 2.12 -9.35 1.41
N VAL A 66 3.35 -8.97 1.81
CA VAL A 66 4.17 -8.03 1.05
C VAL A 66 4.62 -8.64 -0.28
N ALA A 67 5.05 -9.91 -0.28
CA ALA A 67 5.50 -10.60 -1.48
C ALA A 67 4.39 -10.74 -2.53
N THR A 68 3.17 -11.10 -2.12
CA THR A 68 2.01 -11.22 -3.04
C THR A 68 1.65 -9.87 -3.66
N ALA A 69 1.66 -8.78 -2.87
CA ALA A 69 1.41 -7.43 -3.37
C ALA A 69 2.46 -6.98 -4.41
N ILE A 70 3.75 -7.24 -4.15
CA ILE A 70 4.84 -6.91 -5.08
C ILE A 70 4.71 -7.72 -6.37
N ASN A 71 4.44 -9.02 -6.26
CA ASN A 71 4.28 -9.89 -7.42
C ASN A 71 3.09 -9.48 -8.29
N TYR A 72 1.96 -9.12 -7.67
CA TYR A 72 0.78 -8.61 -8.38
C TYR A 72 1.11 -7.36 -9.22
N ARG A 73 1.85 -6.39 -8.65
CA ARG A 73 2.27 -5.19 -9.38
C ARG A 73 3.16 -5.53 -10.59
N MET A 74 4.05 -6.51 -10.43
CA MET A 74 4.95 -6.95 -11.50
C MET A 74 4.20 -7.61 -12.66
N TRP A 75 3.16 -8.39 -12.38
CA TRP A 75 2.30 -8.98 -13.39
C TRP A 75 1.49 -7.94 -14.17
N LEU A 76 0.95 -6.92 -13.49
CA LEU A 76 0.16 -5.87 -14.16
C LEU A 76 1.00 -5.02 -15.13
N LEU A 77 2.30 -4.85 -14.86
CA LEU A 77 3.20 -4.11 -15.75
C LEU A 77 3.54 -4.87 -17.04
N HIS A 78 3.49 -6.22 -17.04
CA HIS A 78 3.71 -7.02 -18.24
C HIS A 78 2.47 -7.13 -19.13
N LEU A 79 1.26 -6.95 -18.58
CA LEU A 79 -0.01 -7.02 -19.33
C LEU A 79 -0.43 -5.68 -19.97
N LEU A 80 0.21 -4.57 -19.57
CA LEU A 80 -0.09 -3.21 -20.03
C LEU A 80 1.07 -2.55 -20.79
N ALA A 81 2.13 -3.31 -21.11
CA ALA A 81 3.29 -2.88 -21.88
C ALA A 81 3.31 -3.52 -23.28
#